data_AF-A0A0C5WP23-F1
#
_entry.id   AF-A0A0C5WP23-F1
#
_cell.length_a   1.000
_cell.length_b   1.000
_cell.length_c   1.000
_cell.angle_alpha   90.00
_cell.angle_beta   90.00
_cell.angle_gamma   90.00
#
_symmetry.space_group_name_H-M   'P 1'
#
loop_
_entity.id
_entity.type
_entity.pdbx_description
1 polymer ?
#
loop_
_entity_poly.entity_id
_entity_poly.type
_entity_poly.pdbx_seq_one_letter_code
_entity_poly.pdbx_strand_id
1 'polypeptide(L)' 'MIEFLFLLVFAAVLVCTGVSILGMALAVVAGFVVMAVAGMIGVVFKLLPWLLLIAVVVWFYREHKAEQAHRKRYYR' A
#
# COMPACT_ATOMS: atom_id res chain seq x y z
N MET A 1 -35.86 -25.08 19.59
CA MET A 1 -35.33 -24.17 18.56
C MET A 1 -33.99 -23.49 18.93
N ILE A 2 -33.63 -23.40 20.22
CA ILE A 2 -32.37 -22.77 20.70
C ILE A 2 -31.14 -23.69 20.54
N GLU A 3 -31.34 -25.01 20.52
CA GLU A 3 -30.26 -26.01 20.39
C GLU A 3 -29.43 -25.89 19.11
N PHE A 4 -30.06 -25.59 17.97
CA PHE A 4 -29.34 -25.37 16.71
C PHE A 4 -28.49 -24.09 16.74
N LEU A 5 -28.98 -23.05 17.41
CA LEU A 5 -28.27 -21.78 17.55
C LEU A 5 -27.07 -21.94 18.51
N PHE A 6 -27.22 -22.75 19.56
CA PHE A 6 -26.13 -23.15 20.44
C PHE A 6 -25.04 -23.94 19.71
N LEU A 7 -25.41 -24.92 18.88
CA LEU A 7 -24.47 -25.70 18.07
C LEU A 7 -23.72 -24.84 17.03
N LEU A 8 -24.41 -23.90 16.39
CA LEU A 8 -23.82 -23.02 15.39
C LEU A 8 -22.83 -22.02 16.04
N VAL A 9 -23.21 -21.42 17.16
CA VAL A 9 -22.33 -20.50 17.91
C VAL A 9 -21.16 -21.26 18.54
N PHE A 10 -21.36 -22.47 19.06
CA PHE A 10 -20.29 -23.32 19.60
C PHE A 10 -19.29 -23.75 18.52
N ALA A 11 -19.78 -24.18 17.36
CA ALA A 11 -18.94 -24.53 16.21
C ALA A 11 -18.18 -23.30 15.69
N ALA A 12 -18.82 -22.14 15.61
CA ALA A 12 -18.16 -20.88 15.23
C ALA A 12 -17.08 -20.47 16.25
N VAL A 13 -17.37 -20.61 17.55
CA VAL A 13 -16.40 -20.34 18.63
C VAL A 13 -15.24 -21.33 18.55
N LEU A 14 -15.44 -22.62 18.26
CA LEU A 14 -14.35 -23.59 18.05
C LEU A 14 -13.49 -23.26 16.83
N VAL A 15 -14.11 -22.81 15.73
CA VAL A 15 -13.41 -22.36 14.52
C VAL A 15 -12.58 -21.10 14.78
N CYS A 16 -13.12 -20.15 15.56
CA CYS A 16 -12.43 -18.91 15.93
C CYS A 16 -11.40 -19.09 17.06
N THR A 17 -11.55 -20.09 17.93
CA THR A 17 -10.70 -20.30 19.12
C THR A 17 -9.44 -21.15 18.84
N GLY A 18 -9.13 -21.48 17.58
CA GLY A 18 -7.78 -21.90 17.21
C GLY A 18 -7.24 -23.17 17.90
N VAL A 19 -8.03 -24.25 17.98
CA VAL A 19 -7.59 -25.53 18.60
C VAL A 19 -6.87 -26.47 17.61
N SER A 20 -6.48 -26.00 16.43
CA SER A 20 -5.71 -26.82 15.48
C SER A 20 -4.69 -26.00 14.70
N ILE A 21 -3.55 -26.63 14.35
CA ILE A 21 -2.44 -26.12 13.52
C ILE A 21 -2.95 -25.35 12.28
N LEU A 22 -4.12 -25.75 11.78
CA LEU A 22 -4.80 -25.16 10.64
C LEU A 22 -5.21 -23.69 10.87
N GLY A 23 -5.66 -23.34 12.07
CA GLY A 23 -5.97 -21.94 12.43
C GLY A 23 -4.71 -21.07 12.52
N MET A 24 -3.62 -21.62 13.06
CA MET A 24 -2.32 -20.94 13.07
C MET A 24 -1.77 -20.76 11.65
N ALA A 25 -1.88 -21.78 10.80
CA ALA A 25 -1.48 -21.69 9.40
C ALA A 25 -2.31 -20.64 8.65
N LEU A 26 -3.64 -20.61 8.83
CA LEU A 26 -4.50 -19.58 8.26
C LEU A 26 -4.17 -18.19 8.78
N ALA A 27 -3.85 -18.02 10.06
CA ALA A 27 -3.44 -16.74 10.63
C ALA A 27 -2.12 -16.25 10.03
N VAL A 28 -1.14 -17.14 9.82
CA VAL A 28 0.14 -16.81 9.16
C VAL A 28 -0.10 -16.42 7.71
N VAL A 29 -0.88 -17.20 6.97
CA VAL A 29 -1.19 -16.90 5.56
C VAL A 29 -1.97 -15.59 5.44
N ALA A 30 -2.99 -15.39 6.28
CA ALA A 30 -3.75 -14.14 6.32
C ALA A 30 -2.86 -12.95 6.70
N GLY A 31 -1.98 -13.10 7.70
CA GLY A 31 -1.01 -12.09 8.08
C GLY A 31 -0.05 -11.75 6.94
N PHE A 32 0.43 -12.75 6.21
CA PHE A 32 1.31 -12.55 5.06
C PHE A 32 0.60 -11.82 3.92
N VAL A 33 -0.65 -12.19 3.62
CA VAL A 33 -1.48 -11.50 2.62
C VAL A 33 -1.71 -10.04 3.02
N VAL A 34 -2.05 -9.79 4.29
CA VAL A 34 -2.26 -8.43 4.81
C VAL A 34 -0.98 -7.61 4.72
N MET A 35 0.17 -8.16 5.12
CA MET A 35 1.46 -7.48 5.03
C MET A 35 1.91 -7.24 3.59
N ALA A 36 1.65 -8.17 2.68
CA ALA A 36 1.95 -8.00 1.26
C ALA A 36 1.11 -6.86 0.66
N VAL A 37 -0.20 -6.85 0.91
CA VAL A 37 -1.11 -5.79 0.43
C VAL A 37 -0.75 -4.44 1.06
N ALA A 38 -0.55 -4.40 2.38
CA ALA A 38 -0.14 -3.20 3.09
C ALA A 38 1.23 -2.69 2.61
N GLY A 39 2.17 -3.58 2.31
CA GLY A 39 3.47 -3.25 1.76
C GLY A 39 3.39 -2.64 0.36
N MET A 40 2.59 -3.23 -0.54
CA MET A 40 2.36 -2.67 -1.88
C MET A 40 1.75 -1.27 -1.80
N ILE A 41 0.72 -1.11 -0.96
CA ILE A 41 0.07 0.18 -0.73
C ILE A 41 1.07 1.18 -0.13
N GLY A 42 1.86 0.77 0.87
CA GLY A 42 2.88 1.59 1.50
C GLY A 42 3.96 2.05 0.53
N VAL A 43 4.40 1.21 -0.41
CA VAL A 43 5.35 1.57 -1.46
C VAL A 43 4.76 2.60 -2.41
N VAL A 44 3.50 2.43 -2.84
CA VAL A 44 2.81 3.42 -3.70
C VAL A 44 2.72 4.77 -3.00
N PHE A 45 2.28 4.80 -1.75
CA PHE A 45 2.20 6.03 -0.96
C PHE A 45 3.56 6.66 -0.68
N LYS A 46 4.64 5.88 -0.61
CA LYS A 46 5.99 6.39 -0.39
C LYS A 46 6.66 6.89 -1.66
N LEU A 47 6.37 6.30 -2.81
CA LEU A 47 6.93 6.70 -4.10
C LEU A 47 6.20 7.89 -4.72
N LEU A 48 4.90 8.08 -4.47
CA LEU A 48 4.11 9.21 -4.99
C LEU A 48 4.75 10.58 -4.68
N PRO A 49 5.11 10.89 -3.41
CA PRO A 49 5.72 12.17 -3.05
C PRO A 49 7.07 12.39 -3.74
N TRP A 50 7.84 11.31 -3.89
CA TRP A 50 9.17 11.36 -4.50
C TRP A 50 9.09 11.62 -6.00
N LEU A 51 8.15 10.97 -6.68
CA LEU A 51 7.89 11.18 -8.11
C LEU A 51 7.42 12.62 -8.37
N LEU A 52 6.55 13.14 -7.52
CA LEU A 52 6.05 14.51 -7.61
C LEU A 52 7.16 15.54 -7.36
N LEU A 53 8.04 15.28 -6.39
CA LEU A 53 9.25 16.07 -6.14
C LEU A 53 10.16 16.12 -7.39
N ILE A 54 10.45 14.98 -8.00
CA ILE A 54 11.29 14.91 -9.21
C ILE A 54 10.64 15.69 -10.36
N ALA A 55 9.33 15.54 -10.55
CA ALA A 55 8.60 16.26 -11.59
C ALA A 55 8.68 17.78 -11.41
N VAL A 56 8.53 18.28 -10.18
CA VAL A 56 8.67 19.71 -9.85
C VAL A 56 10.09 20.19 -10.12
N VAL A 57 11.11 19.43 -9.71
CA VAL A 57 12.52 19.79 -9.95
C VAL A 57 12.83 19.86 -11.46
N VAL A 58 12.38 18.88 -12.24
CA VAL A 58 12.57 18.88 -13.70
C VAL A 58 11.84 20.03 -14.36
N TRP A 59 10.61 20.35 -13.92
CA TRP A 59 9.86 21.48 -14.45
C TRP A 59 10.57 22.81 -14.18
N PHE A 60 11.04 23.02 -12.95
CA PHE A 60 11.78 24.22 -12.57
C PHE A 60 13.10 24.35 -13.37
N TYR A 61 13.80 23.25 -13.57
CA TYR A 61 15.03 23.25 -14.37
C TYR A 61 14.76 23.54 -15.85
N ARG A 62 13.67 23.00 -16.40
CA ARG A 62 13.25 23.23 -17.79
C ARG A 62 12.85 24.68 -18.02
N GLU A 63 12.08 25.26 -17.11
CA GLU A 63 11.68 26.69 -17.13
C GLU A 63 12.94 27.59 -17.15
N HIS A 64 13.87 27.34 -16.22
CA HIS A 64 15.13 28.09 -16.16
C HIS A 64 16.01 27.92 -17.41
N LYS A 65 16.11 26.71 -17.97
CA LYS A 65 16.89 26.48 -19.20
C LYS A 65 16.24 27.11 -20.43
N ALA A 66 14.91 27.14 -20.50
CA ALA A 66 14.18 27.83 -21.55
C ALA A 66 14.43 29.35 -21.50
N GLU A 67 14.40 29.98 -20.32
CA GLU A 67 14.76 31.40 -20.16
C GLU A 67 16.20 31.70 -20.58
N GLN A 68 17.15 30.82 -20.23
CA GLN A 68 18.57 30.96 -20.59
C GLN A 68 18.80 30.88 -22.11
N ALA A 69 18.04 30.03 -22.81
CA ALA A 69 18.11 29.91 -24.27
C ALA A 69 17.58 31.17 -24.98
N HIS A 70 16.53 31.81 -24.44
CA HIS A 70 16.02 33.08 -24.96
C HIS A 70 17.01 34.24 -24.70
N ARG A 71 17.64 34.31 -23.53
CA ARG A 71 18.67 35.32 -23.22
C ARG A 71 19.90 35.22 -24.11
N LYS A 72 20.38 34.02 -24.42
CA LYS A 72 21.54 33.82 -25.33
C LYS A 72 21.29 34.31 -26.75
N ARG A 73 20.03 34.32 -27.19
CA ARG A 73 19.64 34.79 -28.53
C ARG A 73 19.48 36.31 -28.60
N TYR A 74 19.31 36.98 -27.46
CA TYR A 74 19.19 38.44 -27.40
C TYR A 74 20.55 39.16 -27.28
N TYR A 75 21.62 38.43 -26.97
CA TYR A 75 22.99 38.98 -26.85
C TYR A 75 23.85 38.73 -28.10
N ARG A 76 23.24 38.34 -29.23
CA ARG A 76 23.91 38.06 -30.50
C ARG A 76 23.27 38.89 -31.60
#